data_AF-A0A9E3PMC2-F1
#
_entry.id   AF-A0A9E3PMC2-F1
#
_cell.length_a   1.000
_cell.length_b   1.000
_cell.length_c   1.000
_cell.angle_alpha   90.00
_cell.angle_beta   90.00
_cell.angle_gamma   90.00
#
_symmetry.space_group_name_H-M   'P 1'
#
loop_
_entity.id
_entity.type
_entity.pdbx_description
1 polymer ?
#
loop_
_entity_poly.entity_id
_entity_poly.type
_entity_poly.pdbx_seq_one_letter_code
_entity_poly.pdbx_strand_id
1 'polypeptide(L)'
;MRNELLQSLWRYDAMTGLVDWNNEEDPGREDRDRAAFGKEYGLVRYPNGQDYVCNARIVRFLVEVCGHSYEEAVEALVEHIQNQPHGYRAAPDVEADAKAIRAGAPNIIEALFSLKVDRLVSEGNTMATDYSWRVTRVLMQTYSDPKFP
;
A
#
# COMPACT_ATOMS: atom_id res chain seq x y z
N MET A 1 19.91 -5.67 9.16
CA MET A 1 19.06 -4.56 8.69
C MET A 1 18.50 -4.76 7.29
N ARG A 2 19.23 -4.57 6.17
CA ARG A 2 18.61 -4.63 4.82
C ARG A 2 17.93 -5.97 4.48
N ASN A 3 18.52 -7.10 4.90
CA ASN A 3 17.89 -8.43 4.75
C ASN A 3 16.65 -8.63 5.65
N GLU A 4 16.62 -8.01 6.83
CA GLU A 4 15.48 -8.15 7.78
C GLU A 4 14.26 -7.34 7.32
N LEU A 5 14.49 -6.15 6.73
CA LEU A 5 13.45 -5.34 6.10
C LEU A 5 12.83 -6.06 4.90
N LEU A 6 13.67 -6.63 4.03
CA LEU A 6 13.20 -7.41 2.87
C LEU A 6 12.36 -8.63 3.31
N GLN A 7 12.82 -9.36 4.33
CA GLN A 7 12.05 -10.45 4.91
C GLN A 7 10.72 -9.98 5.51
N SER A 8 10.69 -8.79 6.11
CA SER A 8 9.47 -8.21 6.68
C SER A 8 8.46 -7.80 5.60
N LEU A 9 8.95 -7.34 4.44
CA LEU A 9 8.12 -7.09 3.27
C LEU A 9 7.57 -8.40 2.68
N TRP A 10 8.39 -9.45 2.53
CA TRP A 10 7.91 -10.76 2.09
C TRP A 10 6.90 -11.37 3.07
N ARG A 11 7.11 -11.20 4.37
CA ARG A 11 6.14 -11.59 5.39
C ARG A 11 4.79 -10.89 5.18
N TYR A 12 4.80 -9.59 4.87
CA TYR A 12 3.57 -8.87 4.53
C TYR A 12 2.92 -9.42 3.25
N ASP A 13 3.69 -9.58 2.18
CA ASP A 13 3.20 -10.06 0.89
C ASP A 13 2.59 -11.47 1.03
N ALA A 14 3.19 -12.34 1.85
CA ALA A 14 2.69 -13.68 2.13
C ALA A 14 1.44 -13.67 3.03
N MET A 15 1.43 -12.83 4.08
CA MET A 15 0.25 -12.60 4.93
C MET A 15 -0.98 -12.18 4.10
N THR A 16 -0.75 -11.32 3.10
CA THR A 16 -1.79 -10.85 2.17
C THR A 16 -2.08 -11.79 1.00
N GLY A 17 -1.27 -12.84 0.82
CA GLY A 17 -1.42 -13.81 -0.27
C GLY A 17 -0.98 -13.29 -1.64
N LEU A 18 -0.20 -12.21 -1.70
CA LEU A 18 0.37 -11.65 -2.93
C LEU A 18 1.52 -12.51 -3.48
N VAL A 19 2.22 -13.21 -2.59
CA VAL A 19 3.29 -14.16 -2.94
C VAL A 19 3.10 -15.47 -2.21
N ASP A 20 3.52 -16.55 -2.85
CA ASP A 20 3.68 -17.85 -2.21
C ASP A 20 5.12 -17.91 -1.66
N TRP A 21 5.29 -17.36 -0.46
CA TRP A 21 6.49 -17.52 0.35
C TRP A 21 6.14 -18.50 1.46
N ASN A 22 7.14 -19.14 2.06
CA ASN A 22 6.95 -19.92 3.28
C ASN A 22 8.26 -19.88 4.06
N ASN A 23 8.19 -19.51 5.34
CA ASN A 23 9.36 -19.55 6.21
C ASN A 23 9.59 -20.97 6.72
N GLU A 24 10.62 -21.65 6.24
CA GLU A 24 10.96 -23.02 6.66
C GLU A 24 11.27 -23.11 8.17
N GLU A 25 11.80 -22.03 8.77
CA GLU A 25 12.11 -21.97 10.20
C GLU A 25 10.89 -21.72 11.09
N ASP A 26 9.77 -21.25 10.51
CA ASP A 26 8.54 -20.96 11.24
C ASP A 26 7.28 -21.35 10.42
N PRO A 27 6.94 -22.65 10.36
CA PRO A 27 5.80 -23.13 9.58
C PRO A 27 4.47 -22.59 10.14
N GLY A 28 3.58 -22.19 9.22
CA GLY A 28 2.25 -21.66 9.55
C GLY A 28 2.26 -20.21 10.04
N ARG A 29 3.40 -19.50 9.95
CA ARG A 29 3.51 -18.08 10.31
C ARG A 29 2.51 -17.22 9.53
N GLU A 30 2.35 -17.48 8.24
CA GLU A 30 1.46 -16.70 7.37
C GLU A 30 0.00 -16.80 7.77
N ASP A 31 -0.50 -18.00 8.06
CA ASP A 31 -1.87 -18.18 8.51
C ASP A 31 -2.12 -17.50 9.86
N ARG A 32 -1.13 -17.56 10.77
CA ARG A 32 -1.19 -16.84 12.05
C ARG A 32 -1.20 -15.32 11.84
N ASP A 33 -0.32 -14.81 10.98
CA ASP A 33 -0.24 -13.39 10.67
C ASP A 33 -1.49 -12.90 9.95
N ARG A 34 -2.05 -13.70 9.03
CA ARG A 34 -3.30 -13.39 8.34
C ARG A 34 -4.47 -13.34 9.31
N ALA A 35 -4.54 -14.31 10.23
CA ALA A 35 -5.57 -14.32 11.27
C ALA A 35 -5.43 -13.16 12.26
N ALA A 36 -4.21 -12.76 12.62
CA ALA A 36 -3.96 -11.71 13.60
C ALA A 36 -4.04 -10.30 13.00
N PHE A 37 -3.50 -10.09 11.80
CA PHE A 37 -3.22 -8.78 11.23
C PHE A 37 -3.97 -8.51 9.91
N GLY A 38 -4.52 -9.53 9.25
CA GLY A 38 -5.12 -9.39 7.92
C GLY A 38 -6.29 -8.40 7.85
N LYS A 39 -7.05 -8.23 8.94
CA LYS A 39 -8.16 -7.25 8.98
C LYS A 39 -7.65 -5.79 9.00
N GLU A 40 -6.58 -5.54 9.73
CA GLU A 40 -6.08 -4.18 9.98
C GLU A 40 -5.06 -3.75 8.90
N TYR A 41 -4.14 -4.65 8.56
CA TYR A 41 -3.01 -4.37 7.67
C TYR A 41 -3.16 -5.01 6.29
N GLY A 42 -4.14 -5.91 6.11
CA GLY A 42 -4.29 -6.62 4.83
C GLY A 42 -4.80 -5.74 3.69
N LEU A 43 -5.10 -6.39 2.57
CA LEU A 43 -5.56 -5.74 1.35
C LEU A 43 -6.87 -4.97 1.57
N VAL A 44 -7.00 -3.86 0.85
CA VAL A 44 -8.22 -3.05 0.82
C VAL A 44 -9.11 -3.54 -0.32
N ARG A 45 -10.33 -3.95 0.01
CA ARG A 45 -11.33 -4.35 -1.00
C ARG A 45 -12.07 -3.13 -1.54
N TYR A 46 -11.92 -2.81 -2.81
CA TYR A 46 -12.73 -1.79 -3.48
C TYR A 46 -14.17 -2.29 -3.74
N PRO A 47 -15.15 -1.37 -3.86
CA PRO A 47 -16.54 -1.75 -4.15
C PRO A 47 -16.74 -2.56 -5.43
N ASN A 48 -15.83 -2.40 -6.40
CA ASN A 48 -15.82 -3.17 -7.65
C ASN A 48 -15.30 -4.60 -7.50
N GLY A 49 -14.95 -5.03 -6.27
CA GLY A 49 -14.39 -6.34 -6.01
C GLY A 49 -12.94 -6.50 -6.45
N GLN A 50 -12.17 -5.42 -6.55
CA GLN A 50 -10.72 -5.50 -6.72
C GLN A 50 -10.02 -5.28 -5.38
N ASP A 51 -8.93 -6.00 -5.16
CA ASP A 51 -8.06 -5.80 -4.00
C ASP A 51 -6.97 -4.79 -4.33
N TYR A 52 -6.71 -3.91 -3.38
CA TYR A 52 -5.73 -2.86 -3.47
C TYR A 52 -4.70 -2.98 -2.34
N VAL A 53 -3.44 -2.89 -2.72
CA VAL A 53 -2.31 -2.82 -1.80
C VAL A 53 -2.18 -1.38 -1.31
N CYS A 54 -2.45 -1.15 -0.03
CA CYS A 54 -2.33 0.17 0.57
C CYS A 54 -0.92 0.36 1.16
N ASN A 55 -0.11 1.20 0.52
CA ASN A 55 1.26 1.49 0.94
C ASN A 55 1.35 1.99 2.39
N ALA A 56 0.33 2.72 2.88
CA ALA A 56 0.26 3.11 4.29
C ALA A 56 0.13 1.91 5.25
N ARG A 57 -0.67 0.90 4.90
CA ARG A 57 -0.81 -0.32 5.71
C ARG A 57 0.46 -1.15 5.73
N ILE A 58 1.21 -1.19 4.63
CA ILE A 58 2.52 -1.84 4.59
C ILE A 58 3.48 -1.14 5.56
N VAL A 59 3.61 0.19 5.47
CA VAL A 59 4.51 0.94 6.37
C VAL A 59 4.09 0.76 7.84
N ARG A 60 2.78 0.82 8.14
CA ARG A 60 2.28 0.54 9.49
C ARG A 60 2.61 -0.87 9.95
N PHE A 61 2.46 -1.89 9.09
CA PHE A 61 2.83 -3.27 9.44
C PHE A 61 4.33 -3.40 9.75
N LEU A 62 5.19 -2.79 8.93
CA LEU A 62 6.63 -2.81 9.14
C LEU A 62 7.03 -2.15 10.47
N VAL A 63 6.36 -1.06 10.84
CA VAL A 63 6.64 -0.34 12.09
C VAL A 63 6.02 -1.04 13.30
N GLU A 64 4.71 -1.27 13.27
CA GLU A 64 3.92 -1.71 14.42
C GLU A 64 4.06 -3.21 14.70
N VAL A 65 4.24 -4.03 13.66
CA VAL A 65 4.33 -5.50 13.79
C VAL A 65 5.77 -6.00 13.70
N CYS A 66 6.58 -5.42 12.81
CA CYS A 66 7.96 -5.85 12.59
C CYS A 66 9.00 -5.02 13.38
N GLY A 67 8.60 -3.90 13.99
CA GLY A 67 9.46 -3.11 14.88
C GLY A 67 10.52 -2.26 14.19
N HIS A 68 10.38 -2.01 12.88
CA HIS A 68 11.29 -1.15 12.14
C HIS A 68 11.04 0.33 12.43
N SER A 69 12.05 1.18 12.20
CA SER A 69 11.81 2.62 12.20
C SER A 69 10.92 3.03 11.02
N TYR A 70 10.22 4.15 11.17
CA TYR A 70 9.34 4.67 10.12
C TYR A 70 10.13 5.05 8.86
N GLU A 71 11.29 5.67 9.02
CA GLU A 71 12.16 6.07 7.91
C GLU A 71 12.64 4.86 7.11
N GLU A 72 13.15 3.83 7.79
CA GLU A 72 13.62 2.59 7.15
C GLU A 72 12.49 1.84 6.46
N ALA A 73 11.29 1.80 7.06
CA ALA A 73 10.13 1.15 6.47
C ALA A 73 9.69 1.84 5.17
N VAL A 74 9.71 3.17 5.12
CA VAL A 74 9.37 3.92 3.90
C VAL A 74 10.42 3.71 2.82
N GLU A 75 11.71 3.84 3.15
CA GLU A 75 12.81 3.65 2.19
C GLU A 75 12.78 2.24 1.60
N ALA A 76 12.66 1.22 2.44
CA ALA A 76 12.60 -0.17 2.00
C ALA A 76 11.37 -0.46 1.12
N LEU A 77 10.20 0.11 1.46
CA LEU A 77 9.01 -0.06 0.64
C LEU A 77 9.18 0.59 -0.75
N VAL A 78 9.76 1.78 -0.81
CA VAL A 78 10.02 2.47 -2.08
C VAL A 78 10.97 1.64 -2.95
N GLU A 79 12.08 1.18 -2.38
CA GLU A 79 13.03 0.29 -3.07
C GLU A 79 12.36 -1.02 -3.54
N HIS A 80 11.55 -1.65 -2.68
CA HIS A 80 10.83 -2.88 -3.02
C HIS A 80 9.91 -2.70 -4.21
N ILE A 81 9.08 -1.65 -4.19
CA ILE A 81 8.15 -1.38 -5.27
C ILE A 81 8.92 -1.07 -6.56
N GLN A 82 9.95 -0.22 -6.51
CA GLN A 82 10.76 0.15 -7.68
C GLN A 82 11.42 -1.06 -8.37
N ASN A 83 11.74 -2.11 -7.61
CA ASN A 83 12.32 -3.34 -8.14
C ASN A 83 11.28 -4.34 -8.71
N GLN A 84 9.97 -4.07 -8.57
CA GLN A 84 8.92 -4.89 -9.16
C GLN A 84 8.62 -4.44 -10.61
N PRO A 85 8.19 -5.36 -11.51
CA PRO A 85 7.77 -4.96 -12.85
C PRO A 85 6.54 -4.05 -12.79
N HIS A 86 6.69 -2.79 -13.23
CA HIS A 86 5.58 -1.83 -13.24
C HIS A 86 4.69 -2.03 -14.46
N GLY A 87 3.39 -2.21 -14.23
CA GLY A 87 2.38 -2.13 -15.29
C GLY A 87 2.11 -0.68 -15.67
N TYR A 88 2.44 -0.28 -16.90
CA TYR A 88 2.04 1.03 -17.42
C TYR A 88 0.53 1.07 -17.69
N ARG A 89 -0.19 2.01 -17.04
CA ARG A 89 -1.61 2.28 -17.32
C ARG A 89 -1.68 3.38 -18.38
N ALA A 90 -2.12 3.05 -19.59
CA ALA A 90 -2.11 3.97 -20.74
C ALA A 90 -3.11 5.13 -20.65
N ALA A 91 -4.13 5.04 -19.78
CA ALA A 91 -5.14 6.07 -19.58
C ALA A 91 -5.63 6.08 -18.12
N PRO A 92 -4.87 6.68 -17.19
CA PRO A 92 -5.26 6.71 -15.79
C PRO A 92 -6.34 7.79 -15.55
N ASP A 93 -7.43 7.42 -14.89
CA ASP A 93 -8.57 8.30 -14.59
C ASP A 93 -8.46 8.82 -13.16
N VAL A 94 -8.20 10.12 -13.03
CA VAL A 94 -7.98 10.80 -11.75
C VAL A 94 -9.21 10.74 -10.83
N GLU A 95 -10.40 10.94 -11.40
CA GLU A 95 -11.63 11.01 -10.61
C GLU A 95 -12.08 9.62 -10.17
N ALA A 96 -11.99 8.64 -11.08
CA ALA A 96 -12.30 7.26 -10.76
C ALA A 96 -11.35 6.71 -9.68
N ASP A 97 -10.05 6.97 -9.80
CA ASP A 97 -9.07 6.48 -8.82
C ASP A 97 -9.22 7.21 -7.47
N ALA A 98 -9.50 8.53 -7.45
CA ALA A 98 -9.80 9.24 -6.20
C ALA A 98 -11.07 8.71 -5.51
N LYS A 99 -12.13 8.42 -6.27
CA LYS A 99 -13.37 7.81 -5.75
C LYS A 99 -13.12 6.38 -5.25
N ALA A 100 -12.35 5.58 -5.97
CA ALA A 100 -11.99 4.22 -5.55
C ALA A 100 -11.19 4.24 -4.24
N ILE A 101 -10.19 5.12 -4.14
CA ILE A 101 -9.40 5.33 -2.93
C ILE A 101 -10.31 5.79 -1.78
N ARG A 102 -11.23 6.74 -2.00
CA ARG A 102 -12.17 7.20 -0.96
C ARG A 102 -13.10 6.09 -0.47
N ALA A 103 -13.56 5.23 -1.37
CA ALA A 103 -14.48 4.14 -1.05
C ALA A 103 -13.77 2.96 -0.35
N GLY A 104 -12.53 2.66 -0.74
CA GLY A 104 -11.74 1.57 -0.16
C GLY A 104 -10.94 1.95 1.08
N ALA A 105 -10.36 3.15 1.13
CA ALA A 105 -9.47 3.52 2.21
C ALA A 105 -10.24 3.64 3.54
N PRO A 106 -9.76 3.01 4.62
CA PRO A 106 -10.41 3.08 5.91
C PRO A 106 -10.48 4.54 6.40
N ASN A 107 -9.45 5.34 6.12
CA ASN A 107 -9.40 6.76 6.44
C ASN A 107 -8.59 7.57 5.38
N ILE A 108 -8.80 8.89 5.39
CA ILE A 108 -8.15 9.83 4.46
C ILE A 108 -6.63 9.93 4.65
N ILE A 109 -6.13 9.73 5.88
CA ILE A 109 -4.71 9.86 6.21
C ILE A 109 -3.92 8.75 5.52
N GLU A 110 -4.38 7.50 5.62
CA GLU A 110 -3.77 6.33 4.94
C GLU A 110 -3.79 6.49 3.41
N ALA A 111 -4.86 7.06 2.86
CA ALA A 111 -4.95 7.35 1.44
C ALA A 111 -3.92 8.39 0.99
N LEU A 112 -3.83 9.53 1.69
CA LEU A 112 -2.85 10.59 1.37
C LEU A 112 -1.42 10.11 1.56
N PHE A 113 -1.18 9.29 2.57
CA PHE A 113 0.11 8.68 2.83
C PHE A 113 0.50 7.70 1.71
N SER A 114 -0.42 6.84 1.27
CA SER A 114 -0.16 5.93 0.15
C SER A 114 0.22 6.69 -1.12
N LEU A 115 -0.51 7.78 -1.43
CA LEU A 115 -0.18 8.67 -2.55
C LEU A 115 1.19 9.36 -2.39
N LYS A 116 1.65 9.60 -1.15
CA LYS A 116 3.00 10.11 -0.89
C LYS A 116 4.06 9.06 -1.23
N VAL A 117 3.86 7.80 -0.81
CA VAL A 117 4.77 6.70 -1.17
C VAL A 117 4.81 6.53 -2.70
N ASP A 118 3.65 6.59 -3.37
CA ASP A 118 3.59 6.48 -4.84
C ASP A 118 4.42 7.55 -5.55
N ARG A 119 4.47 8.78 -5.00
CA ARG A 119 5.32 9.87 -5.53
C ARG A 119 6.80 9.59 -5.33
N LEU A 120 7.18 9.01 -4.20
CA LEU A 120 8.57 8.63 -3.92
C LEU A 120 9.01 7.50 -4.86
N VAL A 121 8.15 6.50 -5.06
CA VAL A 121 8.38 5.43 -6.05
C VAL A 121 8.55 6.01 -7.46
N SER A 122 7.72 6.99 -7.82
CA SER A 122 7.71 7.63 -9.13
C SER A 122 8.74 8.74 -9.32
N GLU A 123 9.71 8.88 -8.42
CA GLU A 123 10.72 9.94 -8.50
C GLU A 123 11.46 9.90 -9.85
N GLY A 124 11.55 11.05 -10.52
CA GLY A 124 12.08 11.16 -11.89
C GLY A 124 11.04 10.95 -13.00
N ASN A 125 9.86 10.38 -12.71
CA ASN A 125 8.73 10.32 -13.65
C ASN A 125 7.74 11.47 -13.38
N THR A 126 7.91 12.56 -14.13
CA THR A 126 7.11 13.78 -13.97
C THR A 126 5.62 13.56 -14.22
N MET A 127 5.26 12.72 -15.20
CA MET A 127 3.86 12.41 -15.52
C MET A 127 3.18 11.63 -14.39
N ALA A 128 3.84 10.60 -13.86
CA ALA A 128 3.30 9.82 -12.74
C ALA A 128 3.20 10.66 -11.46
N THR A 129 4.17 11.53 -11.22
CA THR A 129 4.16 12.47 -10.09
C THR A 129 3.01 13.47 -10.19
N ASP A 130 2.81 14.10 -11.35
CA ASP A 130 1.68 15.02 -11.59
C ASP A 130 0.34 14.32 -11.44
N TYR A 131 0.22 13.10 -11.98
CA TYR A 131 -0.98 12.28 -11.83
C TYR A 131 -1.34 12.04 -10.35
N SER A 132 -0.38 11.62 -9.52
CA SER A 132 -0.59 11.43 -8.08
C SER A 132 -1.02 12.73 -7.37
N TRP A 133 -0.45 13.88 -7.76
CA TRP A 133 -0.89 15.18 -7.24
C TRP A 133 -2.33 15.51 -7.62
N ARG A 134 -2.74 15.23 -8.86
CA ARG A 134 -4.11 15.44 -9.31
C ARG A 134 -5.10 14.58 -8.54
N VAL A 135 -4.79 13.30 -8.32
CA VAL A 135 -5.60 12.38 -7.48
C VAL A 135 -5.70 12.91 -6.06
N THR A 136 -4.58 13.36 -5.48
CA THR A 136 -4.53 13.94 -4.13
C THR A 136 -5.48 15.13 -4.01
N ARG A 137 -5.50 16.04 -4.99
CA ARG A 137 -6.38 17.23 -4.98
C ARG A 137 -7.85 16.84 -5.02
N VAL A 138 -8.25 15.93 -5.92
CA VAL A 138 -9.64 15.45 -6.03
C VAL A 138 -10.08 14.74 -4.74
N LEU A 139 -9.20 13.91 -4.18
CA LEU A 139 -9.46 13.21 -2.92
C LEU A 139 -9.69 14.18 -1.75
N MET A 140 -8.89 15.25 -1.66
CA MET A 140 -9.04 16.28 -0.64
C MET A 140 -10.33 17.09 -0.77
N GLN A 141 -10.80 17.32 -2.00
CA GLN A 141 -12.06 18.02 -2.26
C GLN A 141 -13.27 17.16 -1.85
N THR A 142 -13.24 15.88 -2.19
CA THR A 142 -14.30 14.89 -1.91
C THR A 142 -14.32 14.38 -0.47
N TYR A 143 -13.27 14.65 0.34
CA TYR A 143 -13.29 14.36 1.77
C TYR A 143 -14.43 15.08 2.52
N SER A 144 -14.82 16.26 2.02
CA SER A 144 -15.93 17.07 2.51
C SER A 144 -17.30 16.42 2.28
N ASP A 145 -17.38 15.47 1.34
CA ASP A 145 -18.62 14.80 0.98
C ASP A 145 -18.84 13.54 1.85
N PRO A 146 -20.10 13.28 2.27
CA PRO A 146 -20.43 12.07 3.03
C PRO A 146 -20.04 10.82 2.23
N LYS A 147 -19.50 9.80 2.92
CA LYS A 147 -19.29 8.48 2.32
C LYS A 147 -20.64 7.99 1.81
N PHE A 148 -20.77 7.78 0.50
CA PHE A 148 -22.00 7.22 -0.06
C PHE A 148 -22.28 5.87 0.62
N PRO A 149 -23.53 5.62 1.05
CA PRO A 149 -23.93 4.40 1.75
C PRO A 149 -23.77 3.15 0.88
#